data_AF-A0A1T4MX45-F1
#
_entry.id   AF-A0A1T4MX45-F1
#
_cell.length_a   1.000
_cell.length_b   1.000
_cell.length_c   1.000
_cell.angle_alpha   90.00
_cell.angle_beta   90.00
_cell.angle_gamma   90.00
#
_symmetry.space_group_name_H-M   'P 1'
#
loop_
_entity.id
_entity.type
_entity.pdbx_description
1 polymer ?
#
loop_
_entity_poly.entity_id
_entity_poly.type
_entity_poly.pdbx_seq_one_letter_code
_entity_poly.pdbx_strand_id
1 'polypeptide(L)'
;MFIVLFAAIIGSVMLGVKVKEYRESKETLSAALNDRKYEHYPFFKFILVSYLIFVAIGIGSTIYGIYLNDTTTASMGIVIALLFAGEALTAPYKYSLYYNDTSFVVKGKTVRYKSIKHFDKMKYIPYAFVKVVTTNGEKYPVSPKSYDIIYKKYEECKKK
;
A
#
# COMPACT_ATOMS: atom_id res chain seq x y z
N MET A 1 -13.45 25.71 -18.30
CA MET A 1 -13.03 26.01 -16.91
C MET A 1 -13.79 25.21 -15.85
N PHE A 2 -15.12 25.07 -15.92
CA PHE A 2 -15.90 24.32 -14.93
C PHE A 2 -15.40 22.87 -14.69
N ILE A 3 -15.07 22.13 -15.77
CA ILE A 3 -14.62 20.73 -15.67
C ILE A 3 -13.27 20.61 -14.92
N VAL A 4 -12.39 21.59 -15.04
CA VAL A 4 -11.10 21.64 -14.34
C VAL A 4 -11.33 21.89 -12.84
N LEU A 5 -12.22 22.82 -12.50
CA LEU A 5 -12.60 23.10 -11.12
C LEU A 5 -13.24 21.89 -10.45
N PHE A 6 -14.17 21.23 -11.16
CA PHE A 6 -14.84 20.02 -10.66
C PHE A 6 -13.85 18.87 -10.43
N ALA A 7 -12.93 18.65 -11.38
CA ALA A 7 -11.86 17.66 -11.24
C ALA A 7 -10.94 17.95 -10.05
N ALA A 8 -10.59 19.23 -9.82
CA ALA A 8 -9.80 19.64 -8.66
C ALA A 8 -10.53 19.38 -7.34
N ILE A 9 -11.84 19.65 -7.26
CA ILE A 9 -12.65 19.38 -6.07
C ILE A 9 -12.69 17.86 -5.79
N ILE A 10 -13.03 17.04 -6.79
CA ILE A 10 -13.09 15.59 -6.61
C ILE A 10 -11.71 15.03 -6.24
N GLY A 11 -10.67 15.41 -6.96
CA GLY A 11 -9.31 14.94 -6.67
C GLY A 11 -8.86 15.34 -5.26
N SER A 12 -9.23 16.53 -4.79
CA SER A 12 -8.94 16.98 -3.42
C SER A 12 -9.69 16.15 -2.39
N VAL A 13 -10.96 15.81 -2.63
CA VAL A 13 -11.73 14.91 -1.76
C VAL A 13 -11.08 13.53 -1.70
N MET A 14 -10.70 12.96 -2.85
CA MET A 14 -10.02 11.65 -2.91
C MET A 14 -8.69 11.68 -2.14
N LEU A 15 -7.89 12.73 -2.33
CA LEU A 15 -6.65 12.91 -1.58
C LEU A 15 -6.92 13.03 -0.08
N GLY A 16 -7.95 13.80 0.32
CA GLY A 16 -8.37 13.93 1.71
C GLY A 16 -8.70 12.59 2.37
N VAL A 17 -9.42 11.70 1.67
CA VAL A 17 -9.68 10.33 2.13
C VAL A 17 -8.36 9.57 2.33
N LYS A 18 -7.41 9.67 1.40
CA LYS A 18 -6.09 9.02 1.53
C LYS A 18 -5.24 9.59 2.66
N VAL A 19 -5.32 10.88 2.93
CA VAL A 19 -4.66 11.51 4.08
C VAL A 19 -5.25 10.98 5.39
N LYS A 20 -6.57 10.79 5.46
CA LYS A 20 -7.22 10.15 6.61
C LYS A 20 -6.75 8.69 6.78
N GLU A 21 -6.76 7.89 5.70
CA GLU A 21 -6.23 6.51 5.70
C GLU A 21 -4.77 6.46 6.19
N TYR A 22 -3.94 7.41 5.75
CA TYR A 22 -2.54 7.51 6.18
C TYR A 22 -2.42 7.73 7.69
N ARG A 23 -3.21 8.65 8.26
CA ARG A 23 -3.19 8.92 9.71
C ARG A 23 -3.60 7.69 10.51
N GLU A 24 -4.71 7.06 10.14
CA GLU A 24 -5.20 5.84 10.80
C GLU A 24 -4.19 4.70 10.69
N SER A 25 -3.59 4.51 9.51
CA SER A 25 -2.58 3.46 9.29
C SER A 25 -1.32 3.70 10.12
N LYS A 26 -0.90 4.96 10.25
CA LYS A 26 0.26 5.35 11.06
C LYS A 26 0.01 5.10 12.54
N GLU A 27 -1.14 5.48 13.06
CA GLU A 27 -1.52 5.24 14.46
C GLU A 27 -1.60 3.75 14.76
N THR A 28 -2.29 3.00 13.90
CA THR A 28 -2.44 1.54 14.05
C THR A 28 -1.09 0.82 14.01
N LEU A 29 -0.21 1.22 13.08
CA LEU A 29 1.13 0.66 12.98
C LEU A 29 1.98 1.00 14.22
N SER A 30 1.93 2.24 14.69
CA SER A 30 2.65 2.64 15.91
C SER A 30 2.20 1.83 17.12
N ALA A 31 0.89 1.59 17.27
CA ALA A 31 0.36 0.76 18.34
C ALA A 31 0.81 -0.71 18.22
N ALA A 32 0.86 -1.26 17.00
CA ALA A 32 1.28 -2.64 16.76
C ALA A 32 2.78 -2.88 16.98
N LEU A 33 3.60 -1.85 16.80
CA LEU A 33 5.05 -1.90 16.98
C LEU A 33 5.51 -1.65 18.42
N ASN A 34 4.61 -1.30 19.35
CA ASN A 34 4.99 -1.00 20.74
C ASN A 34 5.70 -2.20 21.42
N ASP A 35 6.77 -1.87 22.15
CA ASP A 35 7.57 -2.74 23.04
C ASP A 35 8.25 -3.96 22.42
N ARG A 36 8.30 -4.11 21.09
CA ARG A 36 8.98 -5.25 20.44
C ARG A 36 9.95 -4.81 19.36
N LYS A 37 11.12 -5.45 19.34
CA LYS A 37 12.08 -5.31 18.24
C LYS A 37 11.55 -6.04 17.01
N TYR A 38 11.16 -5.28 15.99
CA TYR A 38 10.79 -5.78 14.67
C TYR A 38 11.87 -5.41 13.66
N GLU A 39 12.23 -6.35 12.80
CA GLU A 39 12.92 -6.08 11.54
C GLU A 39 11.93 -5.47 10.54
N HIS A 40 12.42 -4.59 9.67
CA HIS A 40 11.61 -3.87 8.70
C HIS A 40 12.08 -4.17 7.27
N TYR A 41 11.17 -4.71 6.46
CA TYR A 41 11.38 -4.91 5.02
C TYR A 41 10.55 -3.90 4.20
N PRO A 42 11.19 -2.88 3.58
CA PRO A 42 10.51 -1.80 2.90
C PRO A 42 10.16 -2.16 1.44
N PHE A 43 9.19 -3.06 1.23
CA PHE A 43 8.73 -3.41 -0.13
C PHE A 43 8.05 -2.23 -0.86
N PHE A 44 7.55 -1.25 -0.11
CA PHE A 44 6.89 -0.06 -0.66
C PHE A 44 7.75 0.77 -1.63
N LYS A 45 9.08 0.70 -1.58
CA LYS A 45 9.96 1.59 -2.37
C LYS A 45 9.68 1.50 -3.87
N PHE A 46 9.52 0.30 -4.41
CA PHE A 46 9.24 0.10 -5.83
C PHE A 46 7.88 0.67 -6.23
N ILE A 47 6.86 0.38 -5.42
CA ILE A 47 5.49 0.87 -5.64
C ILE A 47 5.45 2.41 -5.51
N LEU A 48 6.15 2.97 -4.53
CA LEU A 48 6.25 4.41 -4.32
C LEU A 48 6.83 5.12 -5.54
N VAL A 49 7.93 4.60 -6.11
CA VAL A 49 8.50 5.15 -7.35
C VAL A 49 7.48 5.13 -8.48
N SER A 50 6.74 4.02 -8.66
CA SER A 50 5.72 3.94 -9.70
C SER A 50 4.60 4.97 -9.51
N TYR A 51 4.14 5.20 -8.28
CA TYR A 51 3.14 6.22 -7.99
C TYR A 51 3.67 7.64 -8.22
N LEU A 52 4.91 7.92 -7.85
CA LEU A 52 5.55 9.22 -8.12
C LEU A 52 5.68 9.51 -9.62
N ILE A 53 5.96 8.49 -10.44
CA ILE A 53 5.96 8.63 -11.91
C ILE A 53 4.56 9.02 -12.40
N PHE A 54 3.50 8.36 -11.93
CA PHE A 54 2.13 8.74 -12.31
C PHE A 54 1.74 10.14 -11.84
N VAL A 55 2.23 10.58 -10.67
CA VAL A 55 2.06 11.96 -10.22
C VAL A 55 2.73 12.94 -11.18
N ALA A 56 3.97 12.67 -11.57
CA ALA A 56 4.70 13.51 -12.53
C ALA A 56 4.00 13.57 -13.90
N ILE A 57 3.51 12.43 -14.41
CA ILE A 57 2.71 12.37 -15.63
C ILE A 57 1.42 13.18 -15.48
N GLY A 58 0.71 13.05 -14.35
CA GLY A 58 -0.51 13.81 -14.08
C GLY A 58 -0.27 15.32 -14.09
N ILE A 59 0.78 15.79 -13.41
CA ILE A 59 1.18 17.20 -13.40
C ILE A 59 1.55 17.68 -14.81
N GLY A 60 2.35 16.89 -15.54
CA GLY A 60 2.74 17.19 -16.91
C GLY A 60 1.53 17.33 -17.85
N SER A 61 0.59 16.40 -17.76
CA SER A 61 -0.68 16.44 -18.52
C SER A 61 -1.54 17.65 -18.15
N THR A 62 -1.58 18.03 -16.87
CA THR A 62 -2.29 19.24 -16.44
C THR A 62 -1.69 20.51 -17.06
N ILE A 63 -0.37 20.67 -16.99
CA ILE A 63 0.33 21.83 -17.56
C ILE A 63 0.13 21.88 -19.07
N TYR A 64 0.30 20.74 -19.75
CA TYR A 64 0.14 20.63 -21.19
C TYR A 64 -1.31 20.93 -21.64
N GLY A 65 -2.30 20.39 -20.93
CA GLY A 65 -3.72 20.65 -21.21
C GLY A 65 -4.08 22.13 -21.04
N ILE A 66 -3.55 22.79 -20.01
CA ILE A 66 -3.76 24.24 -19.82
C ILE A 66 -3.12 25.04 -20.97
N TYR A 67 -1.89 24.69 -21.37
CA TYR A 67 -1.19 25.36 -22.46
C TYR A 67 -1.96 25.28 -23.80
N LEU A 68 -2.59 24.13 -24.08
CA LEU A 68 -3.39 23.92 -25.30
C LEU A 68 -4.87 24.32 -25.17
N ASN A 69 -5.30 24.85 -24.02
CA ASN A 69 -6.72 25.06 -23.69
C ASN A 69 -7.60 23.78 -23.78
N ASP A 70 -7.00 22.60 -23.69
CA ASP A 70 -7.71 21.32 -23.58
C ASP A 70 -8.09 21.04 -22.14
N THR A 71 -9.34 21.39 -21.81
CA THR A 71 -9.88 21.19 -20.46
C THR A 71 -9.99 19.72 -20.05
N THR A 72 -10.12 18.80 -21.01
CA THR A 72 -10.27 17.37 -20.71
C THR A 72 -8.94 16.79 -20.25
N THR A 73 -7.87 17.03 -21.02
CA THR A 73 -6.52 16.61 -20.66
C THR A 73 -6.06 17.24 -19.35
N ALA A 74 -6.37 18.53 -19.14
CA ALA A 74 -6.06 19.22 -17.90
C ALA A 74 -6.74 18.56 -16.67
N SER A 75 -8.04 18.31 -16.77
CA SER A 75 -8.83 17.66 -15.72
C SER A 75 -8.39 16.24 -15.41
N MET A 76 -8.10 15.42 -16.43
CA MET A 76 -7.58 14.07 -16.23
C MET A 76 -6.23 14.10 -15.52
N GLY A 77 -5.33 15.01 -15.90
CA GLY A 77 -4.04 15.19 -15.23
C GLY A 77 -4.18 15.48 -13.73
N ILE A 78 -5.13 16.35 -13.36
CA ILE A 78 -5.40 16.70 -11.96
C ILE A 78 -5.86 15.48 -11.17
N VAL A 79 -6.82 14.72 -11.70
CA VAL A 79 -7.35 13.53 -11.03
C VAL A 79 -6.26 12.47 -10.85
N ILE A 80 -5.47 12.22 -11.90
CA ILE A 80 -4.34 11.27 -11.86
C ILE A 80 -3.33 11.70 -10.81
N ALA A 81 -2.89 12.97 -10.84
CA ALA A 81 -1.90 13.48 -9.91
C ALA A 81 -2.36 13.35 -8.45
N LEU A 82 -3.58 13.77 -8.14
CA LEU A 82 -4.10 13.74 -6.77
C LEU A 82 -4.37 12.32 -6.26
N LEU A 83 -4.89 11.44 -7.13
CA LEU A 83 -5.13 10.03 -6.80
C LEU A 83 -3.81 9.33 -6.43
N PHE A 84 -2.80 9.44 -7.31
CA PHE A 84 -1.53 8.74 -7.11
C PHE A 84 -0.66 9.42 -6.04
N ALA A 85 -0.82 10.71 -5.79
CA ALA A 85 -0.22 11.37 -4.63
C ALA A 85 -0.75 10.76 -3.32
N GLY A 86 -2.06 10.52 -3.24
CA GLY A 86 -2.68 9.84 -2.10
C GLY A 86 -2.17 8.40 -1.92
N GLU A 87 -2.06 7.64 -3.01
CA GLU A 87 -1.49 6.28 -2.94
C GLU A 87 -0.01 6.29 -2.56
N ALA A 88 0.78 7.24 -3.05
CA ALA A 88 2.18 7.44 -2.64
C ALA A 88 2.32 7.70 -1.14
N LEU A 89 1.45 8.51 -0.54
CA LEU A 89 1.44 8.78 0.91
C LEU A 89 1.17 7.51 1.72
N THR A 90 0.25 6.67 1.27
CA THR A 90 -0.16 5.44 2.00
C THR A 90 0.75 4.24 1.73
N ALA A 91 1.55 4.26 0.66
CA ALA A 91 2.39 3.15 0.24
C ALA A 91 3.32 2.60 1.34
N PRO A 92 4.04 3.44 2.13
CA PRO A 92 4.90 2.96 3.21
C PRO A 92 4.17 2.13 4.27
N TYR A 93 2.86 2.32 4.46
CA TYR A 93 2.10 1.60 5.49
C TYR A 93 1.39 0.38 4.91
N LYS A 94 0.93 0.47 3.66
CA LYS A 94 0.28 -0.64 2.95
C LYS A 94 1.25 -1.75 2.56
N TYR A 95 2.48 -1.38 2.22
CA TYR A 95 3.45 -2.28 1.57
C TYR A 95 4.74 -2.47 2.38
N SER A 96 4.76 -2.12 3.66
CA SER A 96 5.85 -2.50 4.56
C SER A 96 5.53 -3.77 5.32
N LEU A 97 6.54 -4.61 5.49
CA LEU A 97 6.48 -5.75 6.38
C LEU A 97 7.35 -5.47 7.60
N TYR A 98 6.78 -5.60 8.78
CA TYR A 98 7.51 -5.63 10.03
C TYR A 98 7.43 -7.05 10.58
N TYR A 99 8.54 -7.67 10.95
CA TYR A 99 8.54 -9.05 11.42
C TYR A 99 9.58 -9.31 12.50
N ASN A 100 9.34 -10.32 13.33
CA ASN A 100 10.29 -10.83 14.30
C ASN A 100 10.21 -12.37 14.31
N ASP A 101 10.74 -13.02 15.34
CA ASP A 101 10.77 -14.48 15.44
C ASP A 101 9.40 -15.12 15.77
N THR A 102 8.43 -14.36 16.25
CA THR A 102 7.14 -14.88 16.74
C THR A 102 5.92 -14.40 15.96
N SER A 103 6.03 -13.23 15.33
CA SER A 103 4.94 -12.58 14.61
C SER A 103 5.44 -11.63 13.53
N PHE A 104 4.52 -11.25 12.65
CA PHE A 104 4.70 -10.16 11.69
C PHE A 104 3.52 -9.20 11.76
N VAL A 105 3.73 -7.96 11.33
CA VAL A 105 2.70 -6.92 11.26
C VAL A 105 2.42 -6.62 9.79
N VAL A 106 1.13 -6.64 9.45
CA VAL A 106 0.62 -6.32 8.11
C VAL A 106 -0.62 -5.44 8.26
N LYS A 107 -0.65 -4.30 7.55
CA LYS A 107 -1.73 -3.30 7.66
C LYS A 107 -2.06 -2.91 9.12
N GLY A 108 -1.03 -2.77 9.95
CA GLY A 108 -1.19 -2.41 11.37
C GLY A 108 -1.72 -3.53 12.28
N LYS A 109 -1.96 -4.75 11.78
CA LYS A 109 -2.36 -5.90 12.61
C LYS A 109 -1.19 -6.85 12.82
N THR A 110 -0.97 -7.27 14.07
CA THR A 110 0.03 -8.27 14.45
C THR A 110 -0.52 -9.69 14.27
N VAL A 111 0.13 -10.49 13.43
CA VAL A 111 -0.22 -11.87 13.13
C VAL A 111 0.89 -12.80 13.61
N ARG A 112 0.55 -13.77 14.46
CA ARG A 112 1.51 -14.76 14.96
C ARG A 112 1.71 -15.87 13.93
N TYR A 113 2.93 -16.37 13.75
CA TYR A 113 3.18 -17.47 12.81
C TYR A 113 2.40 -18.73 13.17
N LYS A 114 2.25 -19.01 14.48
CA LYS A 114 1.47 -20.14 14.99
C LYS A 114 -0.03 -20.07 14.62
N SER A 115 -0.56 -18.87 14.35
CA SER A 115 -1.95 -18.70 13.92
C SER A 115 -2.16 -18.83 12.41
N ILE A 116 -1.11 -19.14 11.63
CA ILE A 116 -1.25 -19.32 10.18
C ILE A 116 -1.79 -20.71 9.89
N LYS A 117 -2.96 -20.78 9.23
CA LYS A 117 -3.57 -22.03 8.78
C LYS A 117 -2.96 -22.51 7.46
N HIS A 118 -2.93 -21.64 6.47
CA HIS A 118 -2.36 -21.92 5.14
C HIS A 118 -2.07 -20.63 4.38
N PHE A 119 -1.41 -20.76 3.23
CA PHE A 119 -1.14 -19.68 2.29
C PHE A 119 -1.91 -19.93 1.00
N ASP A 120 -2.69 -18.95 0.57
CA ASP A 120 -3.44 -18.99 -0.69
C ASP A 120 -2.68 -18.19 -1.76
N LYS A 121 -2.09 -18.94 -2.72
CA LYS A 121 -1.28 -18.42 -3.81
C LYS A 121 -2.09 -18.47 -5.11
N MET A 122 -2.17 -17.35 -5.82
CA MET A 122 -2.68 -17.36 -7.19
C MET A 122 -1.65 -18.03 -8.11
N LYS A 123 -2.00 -19.21 -8.63
CA LYS A 123 -1.08 -20.05 -9.42
C LYS A 123 -0.63 -19.45 -10.75
N TYR A 124 -1.41 -18.54 -11.34
CA TYR A 124 -1.24 -18.12 -12.74
C TYR A 124 -0.77 -16.67 -12.94
N ILE A 125 -0.62 -15.89 -11.86
CA ILE A 125 -0.22 -14.48 -11.97
C ILE A 125 1.15 -14.31 -11.31
N PRO A 126 2.22 -14.09 -12.08
CA PRO A 126 3.54 -13.82 -11.51
C PRO A 126 3.46 -12.53 -10.69
N TYR A 127 4.16 -12.52 -9.54
CA TYR A 127 4.16 -11.42 -8.58
C TYR A 127 2.82 -11.10 -7.90
N ALA A 128 1.81 -11.97 -8.02
CA ALA A 128 0.56 -11.81 -7.29
C ALA A 128 0.77 -11.80 -5.78
N PHE A 129 0.01 -10.95 -5.09
CA PHE A 129 -0.03 -10.95 -3.64
C PHE A 129 -0.50 -12.32 -3.14
N VAL A 130 0.26 -12.88 -2.19
CA VAL A 130 -0.09 -14.13 -1.52
C VAL A 130 -0.98 -13.80 -0.33
N LYS A 131 -2.06 -14.55 -0.12
CA LYS A 131 -2.93 -14.37 1.03
C LYS A 131 -2.48 -15.28 2.16
N VAL A 132 -2.06 -14.70 3.28
CA VAL A 132 -1.85 -15.44 4.52
C VAL A 132 -3.21 -15.62 5.20
N VAL A 133 -3.64 -16.87 5.37
CA VAL A 133 -4.93 -17.19 5.99
C VAL A 133 -4.70 -17.67 7.41
N THR A 134 -5.27 -16.97 8.39
CA THR A 134 -5.15 -17.34 9.81
C THR A 134 -6.16 -18.42 10.19
N THR A 135 -5.96 -19.06 11.35
CA THR A 135 -6.89 -20.03 11.95
C THR A 135 -8.28 -19.46 12.16
N ASN A 136 -8.37 -18.14 12.38
CA ASN A 136 -9.63 -17.41 12.59
C ASN A 136 -10.30 -17.02 11.26
N GLY A 137 -9.73 -17.41 10.11
CA GLY A 137 -10.28 -17.13 8.79
C GLY A 137 -9.94 -15.75 8.21
N GLU A 138 -9.22 -14.90 8.96
CA GLU A 138 -8.75 -13.61 8.43
C GLU A 138 -7.72 -13.82 7.31
N LYS A 139 -7.79 -12.95 6.30
CA LYS A 139 -6.93 -13.04 5.10
C LYS A 139 -6.11 -11.77 4.95
N TYR A 140 -4.79 -11.95 4.92
CA TYR A 140 -3.85 -10.84 4.81
C TYR A 140 -3.08 -10.92 3.50
N PRO A 141 -3.28 -9.99 2.55
CA PRO A 141 -2.49 -9.94 1.34
C PRO A 141 -1.08 -9.46 1.67
N VAL A 142 -0.07 -10.23 1.28
CA VAL A 142 1.35 -9.90 1.41
C VAL A 142 2.03 -9.98 0.05
N SER A 143 3.03 -9.14 -0.17
CA SER A 143 3.81 -9.22 -1.42
C SER A 143 4.55 -10.56 -1.50
N PRO A 144 4.90 -11.03 -2.71
CA PRO A 144 5.66 -12.27 -2.88
C PRO A 144 6.96 -12.31 -2.05
N LYS A 145 7.73 -11.21 -2.06
CA LYS A 145 8.98 -11.11 -1.29
C LYS A 145 8.74 -11.15 0.22
N SER A 146 7.68 -10.47 0.69
CA SER A 146 7.28 -10.54 2.10
C SER A 146 6.81 -11.94 2.49
N TYR A 147 6.14 -12.66 1.56
CA TYR A 147 5.74 -14.05 1.77
C TYR A 147 6.95 -14.96 2.00
N ASP A 148 8.03 -14.82 1.24
CA ASP A 148 9.21 -15.67 1.40
C ASP A 148 9.82 -15.55 2.80
N ILE A 149 9.87 -14.33 3.35
CA ILE A 149 10.33 -14.05 4.72
C ILE A 149 9.39 -14.69 5.75
N ILE A 150 8.08 -14.47 5.60
CA ILE A 150 7.05 -15.01 6.51
C ILE A 150 7.07 -16.54 6.49
N TYR A 151 7.18 -17.15 5.31
CA TYR A 151 7.17 -18.59 5.12
C TYR A 151 8.38 -19.24 5.79
N LYS A 152 9.57 -18.65 5.64
CA LYS A 152 10.78 -19.10 6.34
C LYS A 152 10.59 -19.10 7.86
N LYS A 153 10.11 -18.00 8.44
CA LYS A 153 9.85 -17.89 9.89
C LYS A 153 8.74 -18.82 10.38
N TYR A 154 7.73 -19.06 9.56
CA TYR A 154 6.66 -20.02 9.84
C TYR A 154 7.18 -21.46 9.94
N GLU A 155 8.02 -21.89 9.00
CA GLU A 155 8.64 -23.23 9.01
C GLU A 155 9.58 -23.40 10.21
N GLU A 156 10.38 -22.37 10.55
CA GLU A 156 11.21 -22.36 11.77
C GLU A 156 10.37 -22.52 13.04
N CYS A 157 9.20 -21.86 13.12
CA CYS A 157 8.28 -21.97 14.25
C CYS A 157 7.59 -23.34 14.36
N LYS A 158 7.42 -24.08 13.25
CA LYS A 158 6.81 -25.41 13.24
C LYS A 158 7.76 -26.51 13.70
N LYS A 159 9.07 -26.30 13.53
CA LYS A 159 10.11 -27.27 13.90
C LYS A 159 10.49 -27.22 15.39
N LYS A 160 10.01 -26.21 16.13
CA LYS A 160 10.18 -26.04 17.57
C LYS A 160 8.92 -26.47 18.31
#